data_AF-A0A5A5TL60-F1
#
_entry.id   AF-A0A5A5TL60-F1
#
_cell.length_a   1.000
_cell.length_b   1.000
_cell.length_c   1.000
_cell.angle_alpha   90.00
_cell.angle_beta   90.00
_cell.angle_gamma   90.00
#
_symmetry.space_group_name_H-M   'P 1'
#
loop_
_entity.id
_entity.type
_entity.pdbx_description
1 polymer ?
#
loop_
_entity_poly.entity_id
_entity_poly.type
_entity_poly.pdbx_seq_one_letter_code
_entity_poly.pdbx_strand_id
1 'polypeptide(L)'
;MSLYAPEVVSFDIVPPLQYVGADAFRNIWEEVFSLFQGPIGYELHDRSITVGDDVAFAHSLNRISGTMNSGQNTDLWLRWTACFRKINGKWLIVHHQNSVPVDLQHGKAVLDLKP
;
A
#
# COMPACT_ATOMS: atom_id res chain seq x y z
N MET A 1 3.93 -8.42 -9.17
CA MET A 1 5.16 -7.61 -9.08
C MET A 1 5.64 -6.98 -10.39
N SER A 2 5.03 -7.25 -11.55
CA SER A 2 5.47 -6.68 -12.84
C SER A 2 5.38 -5.15 -12.96
N LEU A 3 4.65 -4.49 -12.06
CA LEU A 3 4.50 -3.04 -11.99
C LEU A 3 5.56 -2.35 -11.10
N TYR A 4 6.41 -3.12 -10.43
CA TYR A 4 7.43 -2.62 -9.51
C TYR A 4 8.81 -2.73 -10.14
N ALA A 5 9.67 -1.75 -9.87
CA ALA A 5 11.09 -1.88 -10.16
C ALA A 5 11.71 -2.94 -9.22
N PRO A 6 12.70 -3.73 -9.68
CA PRO A 6 13.37 -4.72 -8.83
C PRO A 6 13.89 -4.15 -7.51
N GLU A 7 14.38 -2.90 -7.54
CA GLU A 7 14.96 -2.15 -6.43
C GLU A 7 13.95 -1.30 -5.62
N VAL A 8 12.64 -1.52 -5.77
CA VAL A 8 11.62 -0.72 -5.09
C VAL A 8 11.84 -0.65 -3.58
N VAL A 9 11.64 0.53 -3.00
CA VAL A 9 11.54 0.71 -1.55
C VAL A 9 10.09 0.94 -1.15
N SER A 10 9.59 0.18 -0.19
CA SER A 10 8.23 0.31 0.33
C SER A 10 8.23 0.67 1.81
N PHE A 11 7.43 1.66 2.16
CA PHE A 11 7.01 1.92 3.55
C PHE A 11 5.58 1.43 3.70
N ASP A 12 5.35 0.42 4.51
CA ASP A 12 4.03 -0.18 4.68
C ASP A 12 3.51 -0.05 6.11
N ILE A 13 2.22 -0.34 6.29
CA ILE A 13 1.58 -0.46 7.60
C ILE A 13 1.98 -1.75 8.33
N VAL A 14 2.58 -2.70 7.61
CA VAL A 14 3.08 -3.98 8.15
C VAL A 14 4.59 -3.85 8.43
N PRO A 15 5.07 -4.26 9.62
CA PRO A 15 6.50 -4.24 9.96
C PRO A 15 7.35 -5.13 9.04
N PRO A 16 8.61 -4.75 8.74
CA PRO A 16 9.41 -3.73 9.43
C PRO A 16 9.23 -2.32 8.86
N LEU A 17 10.06 -1.37 9.30
CA LEU A 17 9.99 0.05 8.91
C LEU A 17 10.01 0.27 7.38
N GLN A 18 10.69 -0.60 6.65
CA GLN A 18 10.72 -0.58 5.19
C GLN A 18 11.03 -1.95 4.60
N TYR A 19 10.55 -2.19 3.37
CA TYR A 19 11.00 -3.28 2.51
C TYR A 19 11.85 -2.72 1.39
N VAL A 20 12.99 -3.37 1.13
CA VAL A 20 13.86 -3.05 0.00
C VAL A 20 13.87 -4.25 -0.95
N GLY A 21 13.52 -3.98 -2.20
CA GLY A 21 13.41 -4.98 -3.25
C GLY A 21 12.01 -5.56 -3.42
N ALA A 22 11.66 -5.84 -4.67
CA ALA A 22 10.34 -6.37 -5.05
C ALA A 22 10.03 -7.71 -4.37
N ASP A 23 11.02 -8.60 -4.21
CA ASP A 23 10.79 -9.92 -3.62
C ASP A 23 10.48 -9.84 -2.13
N ALA A 24 11.20 -8.99 -1.39
CA ALA A 24 10.93 -8.77 0.03
C ALA A 24 9.51 -8.23 0.26
N PHE A 25 9.09 -7.26 -0.56
CA PHE A 25 7.75 -6.71 -0.51
C PHE A 25 6.67 -7.73 -0.91
N ARG A 26 6.94 -8.57 -1.93
CA ARG A 26 6.01 -9.63 -2.33
C ARG A 26 5.78 -10.61 -1.20
N ASN A 27 6.85 -11.12 -0.59
CA ASN A 27 6.75 -12.21 0.39
C ASN A 27 5.86 -11.82 1.57
N ILE A 28 6.03 -10.61 2.11
CA ILE A 28 5.17 -10.15 3.21
C ILE A 28 3.70 -10.05 2.79
N TRP A 29 3.41 -9.56 1.59
CA TRP A 29 2.03 -9.40 1.16
C TRP A 29 1.36 -10.74 0.84
N GLU A 30 2.12 -11.73 0.36
CA GLU A 30 1.65 -13.11 0.26
C GLU A 30 1.27 -13.68 1.65
N GLU A 31 2.08 -13.43 2.68
CA GLU A 31 1.74 -13.78 4.07
C GLU A 31 0.49 -13.05 4.56
N VAL A 32 0.39 -11.73 4.35
CA VAL A 32 -0.78 -10.93 4.74
C VAL A 32 -2.05 -11.45 4.06
N PHE A 33 -2.01 -11.74 2.75
CA PHE A 33 -3.16 -12.28 2.04
C PHE A 33 -3.58 -13.66 2.54
N SER A 34 -2.63 -14.49 2.98
CA SER A 34 -2.93 -15.81 3.55
C SER A 34 -3.75 -15.75 4.84
N LEU A 35 -3.76 -14.60 5.52
CA LEU A 35 -4.55 -14.39 6.74
C LEU A 35 -6.04 -14.17 6.48
N PHE A 36 -6.46 -13.99 5.23
CA PHE A 36 -7.85 -13.73 4.85
C PHE A 36 -8.54 -14.97 4.29
N GLN A 37 -9.82 -15.11 4.60
CA GLN A 37 -10.68 -16.15 4.03
C GLN A 37 -11.00 -15.88 2.55
N GLY A 38 -10.97 -14.59 2.18
CA GLY A 38 -11.33 -14.10 0.85
C GLY A 38 -12.85 -14.07 0.59
N PRO A 39 -13.31 -13.28 -0.40
CA PRO A 39 -12.55 -12.29 -1.16
C PRO A 39 -12.13 -11.07 -0.29
N ILE A 40 -11.06 -10.40 -0.68
CA ILE A 40 -10.64 -9.13 -0.08
C ILE A 40 -11.18 -7.99 -0.96
N GLY A 41 -11.94 -7.08 -0.38
CA GLY A 41 -12.41 -5.86 -1.03
C GLY A 41 -11.31 -4.80 -1.06
N TYR A 42 -11.21 -4.10 -2.19
CA TYR A 42 -10.28 -2.98 -2.37
C TYR A 42 -10.94 -1.88 -3.20
N GLU A 43 -11.15 -0.71 -2.60
CA GLU A 43 -11.74 0.46 -3.26
C GLU A 43 -10.71 1.60 -3.29
N LEU A 44 -10.65 2.36 -4.40
CA LEU A 44 -9.79 3.55 -4.52
C LEU A 44 -10.64 4.81 -4.63
N HIS A 45 -10.29 5.82 -3.84
CA HIS A 45 -10.93 7.14 -3.80
C HIS A 45 -9.89 8.26 -3.93
N ASP A 46 -10.35 9.43 -4.36
CA ASP A 46 -9.58 10.68 -4.42
C ASP A 46 -8.21 10.54 -5.09
N ARG A 47 -8.17 9.77 -6.18
CA ARG A 47 -6.93 9.50 -6.90
C ARG A 47 -6.48 10.72 -7.67
N SER A 48 -5.26 11.18 -7.38
CA SER A 48 -4.54 12.18 -8.15
C SER A 48 -3.29 11.56 -8.76
N ILE A 49 -2.95 11.98 -9.98
CA ILE A 49 -1.74 11.54 -10.70
C ILE A 49 -1.11 12.76 -11.36
N THR A 50 0.19 12.94 -11.14
CA THR A 50 1.01 13.94 -11.83
C THR A 50 2.10 13.22 -12.61
N VAL A 51 2.23 13.55 -13.90
CA VAL A 51 3.13 12.85 -14.83
C VAL A 51 4.10 13.85 -15.46
N GLY A 52 5.39 13.57 -15.36
CA GLY A 52 6.44 14.19 -16.16
C GLY A 52 6.98 13.22 -17.22
N ASP A 53 8.10 13.57 -17.85
CA ASP A 53 8.66 12.75 -18.94
C ASP A 53 9.21 11.40 -18.45
N ASP A 54 9.98 11.44 -17.35
CA ASP A 54 10.70 10.27 -16.81
C ASP A 54 10.25 9.85 -15.40
N VAL A 55 9.56 10.75 -14.68
CA VAL A 55 9.06 10.52 -13.32
C VAL A 55 7.60 10.92 -13.21
N ALA A 56 6.86 10.21 -12.36
CA ALA A 56 5.48 10.52 -12.04
C ALA A 56 5.20 10.18 -10.57
N PHE A 57 4.15 10.76 -10.00
CA PHE A 57 3.66 10.37 -8.68
C PHE A 57 2.13 10.33 -8.66
N ALA A 58 1.59 9.50 -7.77
CA ALA A 58 0.17 9.38 -7.53
C ALA A 58 -0.11 9.26 -6.03
N HIS A 59 -1.30 9.69 -5.61
CA HIS A 59 -1.80 9.43 -4.27
C HIS A 59 -3.31 9.16 -4.29
N SER A 60 -3.79 8.41 -3.31
CA SER A 60 -5.20 8.05 -3.15
C SER A 60 -5.55 7.68 -1.71
N LEU A 61 -6.84 7.65 -1.41
CA LEU A 61 -7.40 6.99 -0.23
C LEU A 61 -7.93 5.62 -0.65
N ASN A 62 -7.50 4.57 0.04
CA ASN A 62 -7.84 3.19 -0.35
C ASN A 62 -8.56 2.50 0.81
N ARG A 63 -9.70 1.88 0.53
CA ARG A 63 -10.45 1.09 1.51
C ARG A 63 -10.14 -0.38 1.33
N ILE A 64 -9.73 -1.05 2.41
CA ILE A 64 -9.56 -2.50 2.45
C ILE A 64 -10.65 -3.09 3.32
N SER A 65 -11.36 -4.08 2.80
CA SER A 65 -12.37 -4.83 3.54
C SER A 65 -12.21 -6.34 3.37
N GLY A 66 -12.61 -7.12 4.37
CA GLY A 66 -12.56 -8.58 4.29
C GLY A 66 -12.64 -9.26 5.64
N THR A 67 -12.73 -10.59 5.63
CA THR A 67 -12.78 -11.42 6.84
C THR A 67 -11.48 -12.21 6.98
N MET A 68 -10.84 -12.10 8.14
CA MET A 68 -9.64 -12.85 8.48
C MET A 68 -9.98 -14.29 8.88
N ASN A 69 -9.02 -15.21 8.81
CA ASN A 69 -9.18 -16.62 9.23
C ASN A 69 -9.54 -16.75 10.72
N SER A 70 -9.25 -15.74 11.54
CA SER A 70 -9.69 -15.64 12.94
C SER A 70 -11.18 -15.34 13.12
N GLY A 71 -11.90 -15.02 12.03
CA GLY A 71 -13.29 -14.55 12.06
C GLY A 71 -13.43 -13.03 12.26
N GLN A 72 -12.31 -12.30 12.44
CA GLN A 72 -12.32 -10.84 12.55
C GLN A 72 -12.62 -10.19 11.19
N ASN A 73 -13.53 -9.23 11.17
CA ASN A 73 -13.79 -8.39 10.00
C ASN A 73 -12.85 -7.17 10.00
N THR A 74 -12.29 -6.89 8.84
CA THR A 74 -11.49 -5.71 8.53
C THR A 74 -12.31 -4.79 7.63
N ASP A 75 -12.33 -3.50 7.96
CA ASP A 75 -12.85 -2.40 7.12
C ASP A 75 -12.14 -1.12 7.53
N LEU A 76 -11.06 -0.80 6.82
CA LEU A 76 -10.20 0.34 7.14
C LEU A 76 -9.82 1.13 5.91
N TRP A 77 -9.49 2.41 6.14
CA TRP A 77 -8.96 3.30 5.12
C TRP A 77 -7.46 3.52 5.29
N LEU A 78 -6.76 3.58 4.17
CA LEU A 78 -5.34 3.81 4.07
C LEU A 78 -5.07 4.99 3.15
N ARG A 79 -3.97 5.68 3.41
CA ARG A 79 -3.39 6.66 2.49
C ARG A 79 -2.31 5.96 1.69
N TRP A 80 -2.37 6.07 0.38
CA TRP A 80 -1.38 5.50 -0.51
C TRP A 80 -0.69 6.61 -1.30
N THR A 81 0.61 6.51 -1.46
CA THR A 81 1.41 7.35 -2.36
C THR A 81 2.37 6.46 -3.11
N ALA A 82 2.52 6.67 -4.41
CA ALA A 82 3.52 5.96 -5.21
C ALA A 82 4.27 6.91 -6.13
N CYS A 83 5.57 6.67 -6.25
CA CYS A 83 6.48 7.30 -7.17
C CYS A 83 6.85 6.32 -8.26
N PHE A 84 6.80 6.78 -9.50
CA PHE A 84 7.05 5.99 -10.68
C PHE A 84 8.25 6.54 -11.44
N ARG A 85 9.02 5.65 -12.07
CA ARG A 85 10.05 6.00 -13.05
C ARG A 85 9.78 5.27 -14.35
N LYS A 86 10.00 5.95 -15.48
CA LYS A 86 9.94 5.34 -16.80
C LYS A 86 11.27 4.64 -17.09
N ILE A 87 11.26 3.31 -17.15
CA ILE A 87 12.45 2.47 -17.35
C ILE A 87 12.20 1.64 -18.60
N ASN A 88 13.05 1.79 -19.62
CA ASN A 88 12.92 1.10 -20.91
C ASN A 88 11.50 1.24 -21.52
N GLY A 89 10.94 2.46 -21.46
CA GLY A 89 9.60 2.78 -21.97
C GLY A 89 8.42 2.34 -21.09
N LYS A 90 8.66 1.73 -19.92
CA LYS A 90 7.61 1.26 -19.01
C LYS A 90 7.62 2.05 -17.70
N TRP A 91 6.44 2.44 -17.23
CA TRP A 91 6.28 3.04 -15.90
C TRP A 91 6.32 1.95 -14.84
N LEU A 92 7.28 2.05 -13.93
CA LEU A 92 7.44 1.13 -12.80
C LEU A 92 7.40 1.93 -11.49
N ILE A 93 6.76 1.36 -10.46
CA ILE A 93 6.79 1.88 -9.09
C ILE A 93 8.20 1.69 -8.57
N VAL A 94 8.89 2.79 -8.26
CA VAL A 94 10.24 2.79 -7.67
C VAL A 94 10.20 3.06 -6.16
N HIS A 95 9.12 3.68 -5.69
CA HIS A 95 8.84 3.84 -4.26
C HIS A 95 7.34 3.90 -4.05
N HIS A 96 6.84 3.37 -2.95
CA HIS A 96 5.50 3.68 -2.48
C HIS A 96 5.40 3.66 -0.96
N GLN A 97 4.33 4.28 -0.46
CA GLN A 97 4.02 4.36 0.95
C GLN A 97 2.54 4.05 1.18
N ASN A 98 2.27 3.10 2.07
CA ASN A 98 0.97 2.89 2.69
C ASN A 98 1.04 3.38 4.14
N SER A 99 -0.01 4.04 4.62
CA SER A 99 -0.03 4.48 6.00
C SER A 99 -1.43 4.79 6.52
N VAL A 100 -1.58 4.73 7.84
CA VAL A 100 -2.73 5.21 8.60
C VAL A 100 -2.31 6.37 9.51
N PRO A 101 -3.20 7.31 9.85
CA PRO A 101 -2.92 8.30 10.88
C PRO A 101 -2.63 7.65 12.23
N VAL A 102 -1.90 8.37 13.08
CA VAL A 102 -1.55 7.93 14.43
C VAL A 102 -2.05 8.97 15.43
N ASP A 103 -2.71 8.50 16.48
CA ASP A 103 -2.95 9.27 17.69
C ASP A 103 -1.63 9.36 18.47
N LEU A 104 -1.02 10.54 18.45
CA LEU A 104 0.27 10.78 19.09
C LEU A 104 0.22 10.73 20.62
N GLN A 105 -0.95 10.98 21.23
CA GLN A 105 -1.09 10.91 22.68
C GLN A 105 -0.99 9.47 23.18
N HIS A 106 -1.59 8.54 22.45
CA HIS A 106 -1.67 7.13 22.84
C HIS A 106 -0.73 6.21 22.06
N GLY A 107 -0.08 6.71 21.01
CA GLY A 107 0.82 5.94 20.14
C GLY A 107 0.10 4.85 19.35
N LYS A 108 -1.18 5.07 18.99
CA LYS A 108 -2.02 4.08 18.32
C LYS A 108 -2.42 4.53 16.93
N ALA A 109 -2.48 3.56 16.00
CA ALA A 109 -3.09 3.79 14.71
C ALA A 109 -4.58 4.16 14.85
N VAL A 110 -5.04 5.10 14.04
CA VAL A 110 -6.44 5.52 13.96
C VAL A 110 -7.05 4.88 12.70
N LEU A 111 -7.90 3.87 12.89
CA LEU A 111 -8.37 2.97 11.82
C LEU A 111 -9.86 3.16 11.46
N ASP A 112 -10.60 3.94 12.23
CA ASP A 112 -12.04 4.17 12.13
C ASP A 112 -12.41 5.39 11.28
N LEU A 113 -11.41 6.15 10.79
CA LEU A 113 -11.62 7.30 9.91
C LEU A 113 -12.23 6.88 8.56
N LYS A 114 -13.11 7.72 8.05
CA LYS A 114 -13.74 7.62 6.72
C LYS A 114 -13.55 8.97 5.99
N PRO A 115 -13.43 8.98 4.65
CA PRO A 115 -13.51 10.20 3.85
C PRO A 115 -14.84 10.95 4.07
#